data_AF-A0A6G0UDE7-F1
#
_entry.id   AF-A0A6G0UDE7-F1
#
_cell.length_a   1.000
_cell.length_b   1.000
_cell.length_c   1.000
_cell.angle_alpha   90.00
_cell.angle_beta   90.00
_cell.angle_gamma   90.00
#
_symmetry.space_group_name_H-M   'P 1'
#
loop_
_entity.id
_entity.type
_entity.pdbx_description
1 polymer ?
#
loop_
_entity_poly.entity_id
_entity_poly.type
_entity_poly.pdbx_seq_one_letter_code
_entity_poly.pdbx_strand_id
1 'polypeptide(L)' 'MSNLASKPVTLHYKPETDVLGIDLGTTNIACAVHKSGDTKSEVLAFNDGKRIMPSFVEFNELGVFSSCGNQAMRRG' A
#
# COMPACT_ATOMS: atom_id res chain seq x y z
N MET A 1 -19.93 17.03 -8.16
CA MET A 1 -18.56 16.48 -8.00
C MET A 1 -18.71 15.00 -7.73
N SER A 2 -18.40 14.13 -8.69
CA SER A 2 -18.52 12.68 -8.50
C SER A 2 -17.41 12.17 -7.61
N ASN A 3 -17.80 11.52 -6.52
CA ASN A 3 -16.90 10.83 -5.60
C ASN A 3 -16.29 9.64 -6.36
N LEU A 4 -15.07 9.81 -6.88
CA LEU A 4 -14.29 8.72 -7.45
C LEU A 4 -13.72 7.92 -6.27
N ALA A 5 -14.58 7.13 -5.61
CA ALA A 5 -14.10 6.07 -4.76
C ALA A 5 -13.25 5.16 -5.66
N SER A 6 -11.94 5.28 -5.55
CA SER A 6 -10.98 4.43 -6.25
C SER A 6 -11.39 2.99 -5.96
N LYS A 7 -11.77 2.25 -7.01
CA LYS A 7 -12.06 0.83 -6.88
C LYS A 7 -10.83 0.19 -6.20
N PRO A 8 -11.01 -0.60 -5.12
CA PRO A 8 -9.89 -1.29 -4.51
C PRO A 8 -9.17 -2.09 -5.60
N VAL A 9 -7.88 -1.83 -5.76
CA VAL A 9 -7.04 -2.64 -6.64
C VAL A 9 -6.96 -4.01 -5.99
N THR A 10 -7.75 -4.94 -6.51
CA THR A 10 -7.68 -6.33 -6.09
C THR A 10 -6.45 -6.93 -6.76
N LEU A 11 -5.40 -7.15 -5.98
CA LEU A 11 -4.26 -7.91 -6.48
C LEU A 11 -4.67 -9.39 -6.55
N HIS A 12 -4.81 -9.90 -7.76
CA HIS A 12 -4.89 -11.35 -7.99
C HIS A 12 -3.48 -11.93 -7.77
N TYR A 13 -3.21 -12.32 -6.52
CA TYR A 13 -1.95 -12.87 -6.03
C TYR A 13 -2.10 -14.37 -5.77
N LYS A 14 -1.15 -15.16 -6.25
CA LYS A 14 -1.04 -16.60 -5.98
C LYS A 14 0.11 -16.85 -5.00
N PRO A 15 -0.15 -17.04 -3.70
CA PRO A 15 0.91 -17.17 -2.69
C PRO A 15 1.90 -18.31 -2.94
N GLU A 16 1.50 -19.33 -3.68
CA GLU A 16 2.33 -20.47 -4.06
C GLU A 16 3.39 -20.14 -5.13
N THR A 17 3.21 -19.08 -5.93
CA THR A 17 4.05 -18.80 -7.11
C THR A 17 4.48 -17.35 -7.25
N ASP A 18 3.73 -16.42 -6.67
CA ASP A 18 3.99 -14.99 -6.78
C ASP A 18 4.79 -14.53 -5.55
N VAL A 19 5.67 -13.55 -5.74
CA VAL A 19 6.52 -13.01 -4.67
C VAL A 19 6.27 -11.52 -4.53
N LEU A 20 6.17 -11.05 -3.30
CA LEU A 20 6.10 -9.62 -2.98
C LEU A 20 7.46 -9.11 -2.52
N GLY A 21 7.97 -8.09 -3.21
CA GLY A 21 9.05 -7.25 -2.72
C GLY A 21 8.47 -6.08 -1.94
N ILE A 22 8.95 -5.85 -0.72
CA ILE A 22 8.54 -4.72 0.11
C ILE A 22 9.78 -3.91 0.47
N ASP A 23 9.79 -2.65 0.03
CA ASP A 23 10.80 -1.67 0.43
C ASP A 23 10.26 -0.91 1.66
N LEU A 24 10.82 -1.20 2.84
CA LEU A 24 10.45 -0.58 4.12
C LEU A 24 11.38 0.58 4.46
N GLY A 25 11.36 1.61 3.62
CA GLY A 25 12.15 2.82 3.84
C GLY A 25 11.70 3.64 5.06
N THR A 26 12.61 4.48 5.56
CA THR A 26 12.37 5.33 6.73
C THR A 26 11.19 6.28 6.55
N THR A 27 11.12 6.97 5.42
CA THR A 27 10.06 7.97 5.17
C THR A 27 8.87 7.39 4.40
N ASN A 28 9.15 6.44 3.51
CA ASN A 28 8.18 5.89 2.58
C ASN A 28 8.38 4.39 2.40
N ILE A 29 7.27 3.71 2.12
CA ILE A 29 7.18 2.29 1.75
C ILE A 29 6.65 2.16 0.32
N ALA A 30 7.17 1.16 -0.40
CA ALA A 30 6.65 0.70 -1.68
C ALA A 30 6.56 -0.83 -1.70
N CYS A 31 5.65 -1.37 -2.52
CA CYS A 31 5.51 -2.80 -2.70
C CYS A 31 5.45 -3.13 -4.20
N ALA A 32 6.09 -4.21 -4.61
CA ALA A 32 6.00 -4.74 -5.96
C ALA A 32 5.71 -6.24 -5.92
N VAL A 33 4.98 -6.72 -6.92
CA VAL A 33 4.73 -8.15 -7.12
C VAL A 33 5.52 -8.64 -8.34
N HIS A 34 6.11 -9.82 -8.22
CA HIS A 34 6.60 -10.59 -9.35
C HIS A 34 5.76 -11.85 -9.47
N LYS A 35 5.00 -11.98 -10.56
CA LYS A 35 4.16 -13.16 -10.80
C LYS A 35 4.94 -14.21 -11.56
N SER A 36 4.73 -15.47 -11.23
CA SER A 36 5.42 -16.56 -11.92
C SER A 36 5.07 -16.57 -13.40
N GLY A 37 6.10 -16.57 -14.25
CA GLY A 37 5.96 -16.54 -15.71
C GLY A 37 5.97 -15.13 -16.31
N ASP A 38 5.91 -14.07 -15.50
CA ASP A 38 6.08 -12.70 -15.98
C ASP A 38 7.57 -12.36 -16.16
N THR A 39 7.83 -11.48 -17.13
CA THR A 39 9.19 -10.98 -17.38
C THR A 39 9.50 -9.70 -16.61
N LYS A 40 8.50 -9.13 -15.90
CA LYS A 40 8.60 -7.85 -15.21
C LYS A 40 7.82 -7.89 -13.90
N SER A 41 8.31 -7.16 -12.92
CA SER A 41 7.60 -6.90 -11.68
C SER A 41 6.70 -5.67 -11.82
N GLU A 42 5.58 -5.66 -11.11
CA GLU A 42 4.64 -4.53 -11.06
C GLU A 42 4.70 -3.87 -9.68
N VAL A 43 4.97 -2.56 -9.63
CA VAL A 43 4.86 -1.77 -8.38
C VAL A 43 3.37 -1.57 -8.07
N LEU A 44 2.90 -2.00 -6.91
CA LEU A 44 1.49 -1.94 -6.56
C LEU A 44 1.05 -0.51 -6.23
N ALA A 45 -0.17 -0.15 -6.64
CA ALA A 45 -0.82 1.07 -6.18
C ALA A 45 -1.63 0.76 -4.91
N PHE A 46 -1.51 1.63 -3.91
CA PHE A 46 -2.36 1.64 -2.72
C PHE A 46 -3.77 2.14 -3.07
N ASN A 47 -4.69 2.05 -2.09
CA ASN A 47 -6.10 2.41 -2.28
C ASN A 47 -6.33 3.85 -2.75
N ASP A 48 -5.39 4.78 -2.53
CA ASP A 48 -5.47 6.17 -3.03
C ASP A 48 -4.82 6.38 -4.40
N GLY A 49 -4.44 5.29 -5.08
CA GLY A 49 -3.82 5.28 -6.39
C GLY A 49 -2.32 5.59 -6.38
N LYS A 50 -1.72 5.92 -5.23
CA LYS A 50 -0.28 6.15 -5.12
C LYS A 50 0.47 4.83 -5.08
N ARG A 51 1.69 4.79 -5.64
CA ARG A 51 2.57 3.60 -5.59
C ARG A 51 3.60 3.64 -4.47
N ILE A 52 3.63 4.74 -3.73
CA ILE A 52 4.47 4.98 -2.57
C ILE A 52 3.55 5.51 -1.47
N MET A 53 3.74 5.01 -0.26
CA MET A 53 2.97 5.39 0.92
C MET A 53 3.93 5.85 2.03
N PRO A 54 3.56 6.85 2.84
CA PRO A 54 4.37 7.22 4.00
C PRO A 54 4.56 6.09 5.01
N SER A 55 5.73 6.03 5.65
CA SER A 55 6.01 5.11 6.76
C SER A 55 5.51 5.67 8.09
N PHE A 56 4.20 5.87 8.20
CA PHE A 56 3.54 6.48 9.37
C PHE A 56 2.49 5.56 9.98
N VAL A 57 2.35 5.60 11.30
CA VAL A 57 1.27 4.97 12.07
C VAL A 57 0.63 6.01 12.99
N GLU A 58 -0.68 5.93 13.19
CA GLU A 58 -1.47 6.79 14.06
C GLU A 58 -2.18 5.93 15.11
N PHE A 59 -2.17 6.38 16.36
CA PHE A 59 -2.98 5.84 17.45
C PHE A 59 -4.01 6.89 17.86
N ASN A 60 -5.20 6.46 18.25
CA ASN A 60 -6.22 7.37 18.78
C ASN A 60 -5.91 7.77 20.24
N GLU A 61 -6.74 8.64 20.81
CA GLU A 61 -6.59 9.13 22.19
C GLU A 61 -6.61 8.02 23.26
N LEU A 62 -7.15 6.85 22.92
CA LEU A 62 -7.19 5.66 23.78
C LEU A 62 -5.94 4.77 23.62
N GLY A 63 -4.97 5.18 22.80
CA GLY A 63 -3.77 4.40 22.51
C GLY A 63 -4.03 3.19 21.60
N VAL A 64 -5.16 3.15 20.91
CA VAL A 64 -5.51 2.06 19.97
C VAL A 64 -5.06 2.44 18.56
N PHE A 65 -4.46 1.49 17.83
CA PHE A 65 -4.08 1.68 16.44
C PHE A 65 -5.28 2.18 15.61
N SER A 66 -5.12 3.32 14.96
CA SER A 66 -6.16 4.02 14.20
C SER A 66 -5.94 3.85 12.71
N SER A 67 -4.75 4.21 12.22
CA SER A 67 -4.46 4.21 10.79
C SER A 67 -2.96 4.10 10.50
N CYS A 68 -2.60 3.84 9.24
CA CYS A 68 -1.23 3.91 8.75
C CYS A 68 -1.15 4.60 7.39
N GLY A 69 0.07 4.97 6.98
CA GLY A 69 0.35 5.47 5.65
C GLY A 69 -0.28 6.82 5.33
N ASN A 70 -0.86 6.92 4.14
CA ASN A 70 -1.49 8.16 3.67
C ASN A 70 -2.67 8.62 4.55
N GLN A 71 -3.29 7.72 5.33
CA GLN A 71 -4.36 8.09 6.26
C GLN A 71 -3.79 8.71 7.55
N ALA A 72 -2.71 8.13 8.08
CA ALA A 72 -2.03 8.62 9.27
C ALA A 72 -1.35 9.98 9.05
N MET A 73 -0.75 10.21 7.88
CA MET A 73 -0.04 11.46 7.60
C MET A 73 -0.96 12.69 7.41
N ARG A 74 -2.22 12.52 6.98
CA ARG A 74 -3.12 13.64 6.63
C ARG A 74 -3.64 14.45 7.83
N ARG A 75 -3.28 14.05 9.05
CA ARG A 75 -3.78 14.65 10.31
C ARG A 75 -2.67 15.28 11.16
N GLY A 76 -1.42 15.18 10.72
CA GLY A 76 -0.25 15.78 11.39
C GLY A 76 -0.04 17.23 10.99
#